data_AF-A0A4D4LVR9-F1
#
_entry.id   AF-A0A4D4LVR9-F1
#
_cell.length_a   1.000
_cell.length_b   1.000
_cell.length_c   1.000
_cell.angle_alpha   90.00
_cell.angle_beta   90.00
_cell.angle_gamma   90.00
#
_symmetry.space_group_name_H-M   'P 1'
#
loop_
_entity.id
_entity.type
_entity.pdbx_description
1 polymer ?
#
loop_
_entity_poly.entity_id
_entity_poly.type
_entity_poly.pdbx_seq_one_letter_code
_entity_poly.pdbx_strand_id
1 'polypeptide(L)'
;MPLFLTRVLRQFTAYEPDVTALTALSPRLTLGAGADSRGQLLHRTASLAAELSGSGFVEFPGGHVGAVEHPVEFADQLAETLLPAGAPGVPLTT
;
A
#
# COMPACT_ATOMS: atom_id res chain seq x y z
N MET A 1 -8.32 3.61 25.79
CA MET A 1 -9.17 4.08 24.67
C MET A 1 -9.34 5.60 24.57
N PRO A 2 -9.39 6.41 25.64
CA PRO A 2 -9.60 7.86 25.52
C PRO A 2 -8.53 8.57 24.68
N LEU A 3 -7.26 8.18 24.83
CA LEU A 3 -6.16 8.75 24.06
C LEU A 3 -6.27 8.45 22.56
N PHE A 4 -6.57 7.21 22.18
CA PHE A 4 -6.74 6.83 20.78
C PHE A 4 -7.86 7.64 20.09
N LEU A 5 -9.04 7.75 20.72
CA LEU A 5 -10.17 8.47 20.12
C LEU A 5 -9.91 9.98 20.01
N THR A 6 -9.31 10.59 21.03
CA THR A 6 -9.11 12.04 21.08
C THR A 6 -7.86 12.53 20.36
N ARG A 7 -6.82 11.69 20.26
CA ARG A 7 -5.50 12.09 19.74
C ARG A 7 -5.09 11.37 18.47
N VAL A 8 -5.66 10.20 18.16
CA VAL A 8 -5.25 9.42 16.98
C VAL A 8 -6.36 9.41 15.94
N LEU A 9 -7.53 8.90 16.29
CA LEU A 9 -8.60 8.63 15.34
C LEU A 9 -9.01 9.89 14.56
N ARG A 10 -9.34 10.99 15.25
CA ARG A 10 -9.78 12.23 14.59
C ARG A 10 -8.73 12.81 13.65
N GLN A 11 -7.46 12.81 14.05
CA GLN A 11 -6.39 13.38 13.24
C GLN A 11 -6.10 12.49 12.03
N PHE A 12 -6.08 11.18 12.24
CA PHE A 12 -5.83 10.20 11.19
C PHE A 12 -6.92 10.19 10.13
N THR A 13 -8.20 10.15 10.52
CA THR A 13 -9.32 10.07 9.57
C THR A 13 -9.66 11.40 8.89
N ALA A 14 -9.17 12.53 9.42
CA ALA A 14 -9.39 13.85 8.84
C ALA A 14 -8.22 14.32 7.96
N TYR A 15 -7.15 13.52 7.85
CA TYR A 15 -6.02 13.85 7.00
C TYR A 15 -6.41 13.72 5.53
N GLU A 16 -6.16 14.79 4.77
CA GLU A 16 -6.32 14.81 3.32
C GLU A 16 -4.93 14.87 2.67
N PRO A 17 -4.53 13.85 1.89
CA PRO A 17 -3.24 13.84 1.23
C PRO A 17 -3.17 14.88 0.10
N ASP A 18 -1.99 15.45 -0.12
CA ASP A 18 -1.75 16.35 -1.27
C ASP A 18 -1.76 15.55 -2.58
N VAL A 19 -2.92 15.51 -3.22
CA VAL A 19 -3.11 14.78 -4.47
C VAL A 19 -2.22 15.34 -5.59
N THR A 20 -1.94 16.63 -5.62
CA THR A 20 -1.09 17.23 -6.66
C THR A 20 0.34 16.72 -6.55
N ALA A 21 0.87 16.67 -5.32
CA ALA A 21 2.18 16.11 -5.05
C ALA A 21 2.24 14.61 -5.37
N LEU A 22 1.20 13.84 -5.05
CA LEU A 22 1.12 12.42 -5.38
C LEU A 22 1.07 12.18 -6.89
N THR A 23 0.30 12.97 -7.63
CA THR A 23 0.23 12.89 -9.10
C THR A 23 1.58 13.16 -9.75
N ALA A 24 2.37 14.12 -9.22
CA ALA A 24 3.71 14.38 -9.73
C ALA A 24 4.68 13.20 -9.53
N LEU A 25 4.40 12.31 -8.56
CA LEU A 25 5.20 11.13 -8.23
C LEU A 25 4.64 9.83 -8.79
N SER A 26 3.45 9.85 -9.42
CA SER A 26 2.74 8.66 -9.88
C SER A 26 3.56 7.69 -10.74
N PRO A 27 4.54 8.12 -11.58
CA PRO A 27 5.36 7.18 -12.34
C PRO A 27 6.27 6.29 -11.49
N ARG A 28 6.45 6.62 -10.20
CA ARG A 28 7.34 5.92 -9.26
C ARG A 28 6.64 5.57 -7.95
N LEU A 29 5.32 5.70 -7.89
CA LEU A 29 4.50 5.45 -6.71
C LEU A 29 3.55 4.30 -6.99
N THR A 30 3.51 3.32 -6.08
CA THR A 30 2.54 2.23 -6.09
C THR A 30 1.92 2.11 -4.70
N LEU A 31 0.60 2.07 -4.65
CA LEU A 31 -0.17 1.90 -3.42
C LEU A 31 -0.46 0.42 -3.23
N GLY A 32 -0.25 -0.08 -2.02
CA GLY A 32 -0.45 -1.49 -1.67
C GLY A 32 -1.58 -1.69 -0.66
N ALA A 33 -2.35 -2.76 -0.81
CA ALA A 33 -3.27 -3.23 0.22
C ALA A 33 -3.30 -4.76 0.31
N GLY A 34 -3.59 -5.32 1.48
CA GLY A 34 -3.75 -6.78 1.62
C GLY A 34 -5.03 -7.27 0.93
N ALA A 35 -4.97 -8.37 0.19
CA ALA A 35 -6.11 -8.96 -0.51
C ALA A 35 -7.27 -9.35 0.43
N ASP A 36 -6.97 -9.77 1.65
CA ASP A 36 -8.00 -10.11 2.66
C ASP A 36 -8.63 -8.87 3.30
N SER A 37 -8.09 -7.68 3.02
CA SER A 37 -8.66 -6.40 3.45
C SER A 37 -9.71 -5.86 2.48
N ARG A 38 -10.00 -6.56 1.37
CA ARG A 38 -11.04 -6.15 0.41
C ARG A 38 -12.36 -5.83 1.11
N GLY A 39 -12.96 -4.71 0.71
CA GLY A 39 -14.20 -4.23 1.31
C GLY A 39 -14.05 -3.52 2.66
N GLN A 40 -12.87 -3.58 3.29
CA GLN A 40 -12.57 -2.81 4.50
C GLN A 40 -12.15 -1.37 4.16
N LEU A 41 -12.24 -0.48 5.15
CA LEU A 41 -12.01 0.95 4.97
C LEU A 41 -10.62 1.24 4.37
N LEU A 42 -9.56 0.64 4.90
CA LEU A 42 -8.19 0.96 4.50
C LEU A 42 -7.85 0.48 3.08
N HIS A 43 -8.40 -0.67 2.65
CA HIS A 43 -8.25 -1.15 1.28
C HIS A 43 -8.92 -0.18 0.29
N ARG A 44 -10.15 0.24 0.59
CA ARG A 44 -10.88 1.24 -0.22
C ARG A 44 -10.13 2.57 -0.28
N THR A 45 -9.59 3.03 0.85
CA THR A 45 -8.80 4.27 0.90
C THR A 45 -7.54 4.17 0.04
N ALA A 46 -6.82 3.03 0.08
CA ALA A 46 -5.63 2.81 -0.73
C ALA A 46 -5.95 2.77 -2.24
N SER A 47 -7.02 2.07 -2.64
CA SER A 47 -7.50 2.04 -4.04
C SER A 47 -7.86 3.45 -4.52
N LEU A 48 -8.65 4.19 -3.73
CA LEU A 48 -9.05 5.55 -4.07
C LEU A 48 -7.85 6.50 -4.17
N ALA A 49 -6.87 6.38 -3.28
CA ALA A 49 -5.66 7.20 -3.34
C ALA A 49 -4.84 6.91 -4.61
N ALA A 50 -4.75 5.65 -5.03
CA ALA A 50 -4.11 5.29 -6.29
C ALA A 50 -4.84 5.90 -7.49
N GLU A 51 -6.18 5.78 -7.53
CA GLU A 51 -7.04 6.35 -8.56
C GLU A 51 -6.89 7.88 -8.66
N LEU A 52 -6.97 8.58 -7.53
CA LEU A 52 -6.88 10.05 -7.49
C LEU A 52 -5.50 10.57 -7.91
N SER A 53 -4.44 9.84 -7.60
CA SER A 53 -3.06 10.22 -7.96
C SER A 53 -2.62 9.70 -9.33
N GLY A 54 -3.40 8.83 -9.98
CA GLY A 54 -2.97 8.13 -11.19
C GLY A 54 -1.79 7.17 -10.98
N SER A 55 -1.58 6.73 -9.74
CA SER A 55 -0.50 5.80 -9.35
C SER A 55 -0.91 4.35 -9.55
N GLY A 56 0.07 3.44 -9.52
CA GLY A 56 -0.21 2.00 -9.52
C GLY A 56 -0.93 1.56 -8.23
N PHE A 57 -1.75 0.52 -8.33
CA PHE A 57 -2.33 -0.18 -7.18
C PHE A 57 -2.02 -1.67 -7.28
N VAL A 58 -1.57 -2.26 -6.18
CA VAL A 58 -1.25 -3.69 -6.10
C VAL A 58 -1.83 -4.29 -4.82
N GLU A 59 -2.27 -5.54 -4.91
CA GLU A 59 -2.67 -6.30 -3.74
C GLU A 59 -1.55 -7.23 -3.28
N PHE A 60 -1.33 -7.28 -1.97
CA PHE A 60 -0.40 -8.18 -1.31
C PHE A 60 -1.13 -9.33 -0.62
N PRO A 61 -0.48 -10.49 -0.40
CA PRO A 61 -1.07 -11.59 0.35
C PRO A 61 -1.48 -11.19 1.78
N GLY A 62 -2.60 -11.73 2.27
CA GLY A 62 -3.09 -11.54 3.63
C GLY A 62 -3.78 -10.19 3.90
N GLY A 63 -3.87 -9.85 5.18
CA GLY A 63 -4.51 -8.63 5.69
C GLY A 63 -3.51 -7.59 6.21
N HIS A 64 -3.83 -6.96 7.34
CA HIS A 64 -2.97 -5.94 7.97
C HIS A 64 -1.56 -6.45 8.28
N VAL A 65 -1.44 -7.73 8.63
CA VAL A 65 -0.18 -8.40 8.99
C VAL A 65 0.25 -9.42 7.93
N GLY A 66 -0.17 -9.23 6.67
CA GLY A 66 0.11 -10.15 5.57
C GLY A 66 1.60 -10.46 5.36
N ALA A 67 2.49 -9.51 5.64
CA ALA A 67 3.93 -9.74 5.60
C ALA A 67 4.44 -10.75 6.66
N VAL A 68 3.73 -10.89 7.78
CA VAL A 68 4.05 -11.87 8.84
C VAL A 68 3.36 -13.21 8.55
N GLU A 69 2.14 -13.18 8.03
CA GLU A 69 1.34 -14.38 7.72
C GLU A 69 1.86 -15.09 6.45
N HIS A 70 2.33 -14.34 5.46
CA HIS A 70 2.75 -14.81 4.14
C HIS A 70 4.12 -14.24 3.73
N PRO A 71 5.19 -14.45 4.53
CA PRO A 71 6.46 -13.71 4.36
C PRO A 71 7.13 -13.92 2.99
N VAL A 72 7.09 -15.14 2.44
CA VAL A 72 7.71 -15.46 1.14
C VAL A 72 6.90 -14.84 0.01
N GLU A 73 5.60 -15.12 -0.06
CA GLU A 73 4.73 -14.58 -1.12
C GLU A 73 4.67 -13.05 -1.10
N PHE A 74 4.70 -12.43 0.08
CA PHE A 74 4.75 -10.98 0.23
C PHE A 74 6.07 -10.43 -0.31
N ALA A 75 7.21 -11.06 0.01
CA ALA A 75 8.52 -10.63 -0.47
C ALA A 75 8.65 -10.75 -1.99
N ASP A 76 8.17 -11.84 -2.58
CA ASP A 76 8.17 -12.06 -4.03
C ASP A 76 7.32 -10.98 -4.73
N GLN A 77 6.09 -10.75 -4.26
CA GLN A 77 5.21 -9.72 -4.82
C GLN A 77 5.81 -8.32 -4.67
N LEU A 78 6.49 -8.03 -3.55
CA LEU A 78 7.17 -6.75 -3.32
C LEU A 78 8.32 -6.54 -4.30
N ALA A 79 9.14 -7.57 -4.51
CA ALA A 79 10.25 -7.52 -5.45
C ALA A 79 9.71 -7.26 -6.87
N GLU A 80 8.73 -8.02 -7.33
CA GLU A 80 8.10 -7.83 -8.65
C GLU A 80 7.48 -6.43 -8.81
N THR A 81 6.87 -5.89 -7.74
CA THR A 81 6.26 -4.55 -7.78
C THR A 81 7.30 -3.44 -7.91
N LEU A 82 8.45 -3.56 -7.25
CA LEU A 82 9.47 -2.51 -7.19
C LEU A 82 10.52 -2.60 -8.30
N LEU A 83 10.67 -3.77 -8.92
CA LEU A 83 11.59 -3.95 -10.03
C LEU A 83 11.08 -3.20 -11.27
N PRO A 84 11.95 -2.44 -11.97
CA PRO A 84 11.59 -1.85 -13.26
C PRO A 84 11.12 -2.93 -14.23
N ALA A 85 10.11 -2.65 -15.06
CA ALA A 85 9.75 -3.53 -16.17
C ALA A 85 11.00 -3.80 -17.04
N GLY A 86 11.56 -5.01 -16.94
CA GLY A 86 12.77 -5.43 -17.66
C GLY A 86 14.08 -5.47 -16.86
N ALA A 87 14.09 -5.21 -15.55
CA ALA A 87 15.28 -5.44 -14.72
C ALA A 87 15.42 -6.94 -14.42
N PRO A 88 16.60 -7.57 -14.68
CA PRO A 88 16.81 -8.95 -14.30
C PRO A 88 16.70 -9.10 -12.78
N GLY A 89 15.85 -10.02 -12.32
CA GLY A 89 15.63 -10.30 -10.90
C GLY A 89 16.96 -10.60 -10.21
N VAL A 90 17.31 -9.79 -9.21
CA VAL A 90 18.43 -10.09 -8.33
C VAL A 90 17.98 -11.20 -7.39
N PRO A 91 18.66 -12.36 -7.33
CA PRO A 91 18.23 -13.44 -6.45
C PRO A 91 18.29 -12.96 -4.99
N LEU A 92 17.17 -13.14 -4.27
CA LEU A 92 17.10 -12.91 -2.84
C LEU A 92 17.99 -13.96 -2.15
N THR A 93 19.16 -13.53 -1.67
CA THR A 93 20.06 -14.39 -0.91
C THR A 93 19.40 -14.77 0.42
N THR A 94 19.25 -16.07 0.67
CA THR A 94 18.80 -16.65 1.94
C THR A 94 19.89 -16.54 3.01
#